data_AF-X0UET4-F1
#
_entry.id   AF-X0UET4-F1
#
_cell.length_a   1.000
_cell.length_b   1.000
_cell.length_c   1.000
_cell.angle_alpha   90.00
_cell.angle_beta   90.00
_cell.angle_gamma   90.00
#
_symmetry.space_group_name_H-M   'P 1'
#
loop_
_entity.id
_entity.type
_entity.pdbx_description
1 polymer ?
#
loop_
_entity_poly.entity_id
_entity_poly.type
_entity_poly.pdbx_seq_one_letter_code
_entity_poly.pdbx_strand_id
1 'polypeptide(L)' 'VKKFEGKSSACGNFNPVSILLEGSEKDVENAVVSCINMGNNTTFIAAGCEVPKNTSNENMLRVDETLKRYSNFT' A
#
# COMPACT_ATOMS: atom_id res chain seq x y z
N VAL A 1 3.70 11.71 -6.45
CA VAL A 1 3.00 11.39 -7.72
C VAL A 1 2.96 12.49 -8.80
N LYS A 2 3.32 13.75 -8.51
CA LYS A 2 3.29 14.90 -9.47
C LYS A 2 3.90 14.63 -10.86
N LYS A 3 4.98 13.84 -10.93
CA LYS A 3 5.64 13.48 -12.20
C LYS A 3 4.70 12.80 -13.21
N PHE A 4 3.66 12.11 -12.74
CA PHE A 4 2.72 11.34 -13.55
C PHE A 4 1.40 12.09 -13.86
N GLU A 5 1.24 13.30 -13.31
CA GLU A 5 0.00 14.08 -13.41
C GLU A 5 -0.42 14.32 -14.87
N GLY A 6 -1.67 13.97 -15.20
CA GLY A 6 -2.25 14.07 -16.55
C GLY A 6 -1.65 13.11 -17.59
N LYS A 7 -0.78 12.18 -17.19
CA LYS A 7 -0.07 11.26 -18.11
C LYS A 7 -0.30 9.79 -17.76
N SER A 8 -0.22 9.44 -16.48
CA SER A 8 -0.43 8.07 -16.01
C SER A 8 -0.85 8.04 -14.54
N SER A 9 -1.45 6.93 -14.13
CA SER A 9 -1.67 6.63 -12.71
C SER A 9 -0.47 5.91 -12.12
N ALA A 10 -0.09 6.26 -10.90
CA ALA A 10 0.87 5.47 -10.12
C ALA A 10 0.17 4.26 -9.50
N CYS A 11 0.84 3.12 -9.47
CA CYS A 11 0.40 1.90 -8.79
C CYS A 11 1.55 1.41 -7.90
N GLY A 12 1.33 1.35 -6.58
CA GLY A 12 2.36 1.09 -5.56
C GLY A 12 2.33 2.11 -4.40
N ASN A 13 3.30 2.14 -3.48
CA ASN A 13 4.45 1.25 -3.36
C ASN A 13 4.90 1.05 -1.90
N PHE A 14 5.03 -0.19 -1.48
CA PHE A 14 5.85 -0.53 -0.34
C PHE A 14 6.66 -1.77 -0.68
N ASN A 15 7.78 -1.97 0.02
CA ASN A 15 8.66 -3.10 -0.27
C ASN A 15 7.96 -4.42 0.13
N PRO A 16 7.68 -5.33 -0.81
CA PRO A 16 6.96 -6.56 -0.51
C PRO A 16 7.69 -7.49 0.45
N VAL A 17 9.03 -7.45 0.49
CA VAL A 17 9.82 -8.30 1.38
C VAL A 17 9.89 -7.69 2.77
N SER A 18 10.48 -6.50 2.91
CA SER A 18 10.76 -5.94 4.23
C SER A 18 9.51 -5.45 4.96
N ILE A 19 8.38 -5.23 4.27
CA ILE A 19 7.13 -4.76 4.87
C ILE A 19 6.09 -5.88 5.00
N LEU A 20 5.80 -6.62 3.91
CA LEU A 20 4.76 -7.65 3.98
C LEU A 20 5.27 -8.99 4.51
N LEU A 21 6.45 -9.45 4.06
CA LEU A 21 6.97 -10.75 4.47
C LEU A 21 7.60 -10.71 5.86
N GLU A 22 8.49 -9.73 6.10
CA GLU A 22 9.32 -9.66 7.32
C GLU A 22 8.78 -8.67 8.36
N GLY A 23 7.89 -7.77 7.96
CA GLY A 23 7.37 -6.70 8.81
C GLY A 23 6.22 -7.14 9.73
N SER A 24 5.93 -6.30 10.70
CA SER A 24 4.74 -6.42 11.55
C SER A 24 3.52 -5.75 10.90
N GLU A 25 2.32 -6.04 11.41
CA GLU A 25 1.11 -5.33 10.98
C GLU A 25 1.21 -3.81 11.21
N LYS A 26 2.03 -3.36 12.16
CA LYS A 26 2.28 -1.92 12.37
C LYS A 26 3.16 -1.33 11.27
N ASP A 27 4.15 -2.08 10.80
CA ASP A 27 4.99 -1.68 9.67
C ASP A 27 4.17 -1.59 8.38
N VAL A 28 3.27 -2.57 8.16
CA VAL A 28 2.31 -2.56 7.05
C VAL A 28 1.42 -1.31 7.11
N GLU A 29 0.78 -1.05 8.25
CA GLU A 29 -0.09 0.14 8.43
C GLU A 29 0.69 1.42 8.11
N ASN A 30 1.87 1.59 8.69
CA ASN A 30 2.68 2.80 8.51
C ASN A 30 3.09 2.98 7.04
N ALA A 31 3.47 1.91 6.36
CA ALA A 31 3.85 1.94 4.95
C ALA A 31 2.66 2.29 4.05
N VAL A 32 1.49 1.68 4.27
CA VAL A 32 0.26 1.98 3.52
C VAL A 32 -0.16 3.44 3.72
N VAL A 33 -0.18 3.93 4.97
CA VAL A 33 -0.49 5.33 5.27
C VAL A 33 0.51 6.29 4.62
N SER A 34 1.79 5.94 4.61
CA SER A 34 2.82 6.73 3.90
C SER A 34 2.51 6.82 2.41
N CYS A 35 2.13 5.72 1.77
CA CYS A 35 1.74 5.71 0.36
C CYS A 35 0.49 6.56 0.09
N ILE A 36 -0.53 6.45 0.94
CA ILE A 36 -1.76 7.26 0.84
C ILE A 36 -1.42 8.75 0.89
N ASN A 37 -0.60 9.17 1.86
CA ASN A 37 -0.20 10.57 2.03
C ASN A 37 0.64 11.11 0.86
N MET A 38 1.34 10.25 0.12
CA MET A 38 2.09 10.61 -1.08
C MET A 38 1.29 10.53 -2.39
N GLY A 39 0.16 9.80 -2.36
CA GLY A 39 -0.72 9.55 -3.48
C GLY A 39 -1.60 10.75 -3.85
N ASN A 40 -2.40 10.56 -4.90
CA ASN A 40 -3.46 11.47 -5.29
C ASN A 40 -4.71 10.67 -5.68
N ASN A 41 -5.76 11.36 -6.14
CA ASN A 41 -7.06 10.76 -6.47
C ASN A 41 -7.02 9.70 -7.60
N THR A 42 -5.90 9.55 -8.31
CA THR A 42 -5.74 8.56 -9.39
C THR A 42 -4.70 7.50 -9.06
N THR A 43 -4.18 7.46 -7.83
CA THR A 43 -3.15 6.52 -7.39
C THR A 43 -3.76 5.24 -6.84
N PHE A 44 -3.22 4.09 -7.24
CA PHE A 44 -3.50 2.80 -6.62
C PHE A 44 -2.41 2.47 -5.61
N ILE A 45 -2.79 2.06 -4.40
CA ILE A 45 -1.85 1.66 -3.35
C ILE A 45 -1.73 0.14 -3.36
N ALA A 46 -0.53 -0.37 -3.57
CA ALA A 46 -0.22 -1.80 -3.65
C ALA A 46 1.23 -2.07 -3.27
N ALA A 47 1.58 -3.36 -3.15
CA ALA A 47 2.98 -3.76 -3.08
C ALA A 47 3.74 -3.29 -4.33
N GLY A 48 5.02 -2.94 -4.17
CA GLY A 48 5.85 -2.46 -5.28
C GLY A 48 6.24 -3.55 -6.30
N CYS A 49 6.00 -4.82 -5.98
CA CYS A 49 6.27 -6.00 -6.80
C CYS A 49 5.28 -7.12 -6.40
N GLU A 50 5.58 -8.37 -6.75
CA GLU A 50 4.80 -9.53 -6.32
C GLU A 50 4.83 -9.72 -4.78
N VAL A 51 3.72 -10.20 -4.23
CA VAL A 51 3.62 -10.58 -2.81
C VAL A 51 4.38 -11.90 -2.59
N PRO A 52 5.33 -11.98 -1.64
CA PRO A 52 6.05 -13.21 -1.36
C PRO A 52 5.12 -14.32 -0.89
N LYS A 53 5.38 -15.56 -1.32
CA LYS A 53 4.54 -16.73 -1.04
C LYS A 53 4.22 -16.94 0.45
N ASN A 54 5.15 -16.59 1.33
CA ASN A 54 5.04 -16.83 2.76
C ASN A 54 4.60 -15.57 3.55
N THR A 55 4.12 -14.53 2.88
CA THR A 55 3.51 -13.38 3.56
C THR A 55 2.33 -13.84 4.40
N SER A 56 2.27 -13.37 5.64
CA SER A 56 1.20 -13.75 6.57
C SER A 56 -0.15 -13.19 6.13
N ASN A 57 -1.23 -13.90 6.46
CA ASN A 57 -2.59 -13.44 6.16
C ASN A 57 -2.91 -12.16 6.93
N GLU A 58 -2.38 -12.02 8.16
CA GLU A 58 -2.53 -10.84 9.00
C GLU A 58 -1.95 -9.60 8.32
N ASN A 59 -0.74 -9.70 7.75
CA ASN A 59 -0.15 -8.58 7.02
C ASN A 59 -0.93 -8.24 5.75
N MET A 60 -1.49 -9.24 5.05
CA MET A 60 -2.36 -8.99 3.89
C MET A 60 -3.67 -8.31 4.28
N LEU A 61 -4.34 -8.79 5.33
CA LEU A 61 -5.58 -8.20 5.85
C LEU A 61 -5.33 -6.77 6.35
N ARG A 62 -4.19 -6.52 6.98
CA ARG A 62 -3.83 -5.19 7.45
C ARG A 62 -3.71 -4.16 6.33
N VAL A 63 -3.29 -4.55 5.13
CA VAL A 63 -3.32 -3.67 3.95
C VAL A 63 -4.76 -3.25 3.64
N ASP A 64 -5.67 -4.22 3.51
CA ASP A 64 -7.09 -3.98 3.21
C ASP A 64 -7.78 -3.13 4.28
N GLU A 65 -7.62 -3.48 5.56
CA GLU A 65 -8.19 -2.74 6.68
C GLU A 65 -7.68 -1.29 6.72
N THR A 66 -6.39 -1.07 6.46
CA THR A 66 -5.82 0.27 6.44
C THR A 66 -6.35 1.08 5.26
N LEU A 67 -6.44 0.49 4.06
CA LEU A 67 -7.02 1.19 2.91
C LEU A 67 -8.50 1.53 3.12
N LYS A 68 -9.29 0.62 3.70
CA LYS A 68 -10.71 0.86 4.02
C LYS A 68 -10.90 2.00 5.02
N ARG A 69 -10.06 2.08 6.06
CA ARG A 69 -10.12 3.18 7.04
C ARG A 69 -9.91 4.57 6.43
N TYR A 70 -9.15 4.66 5.34
CA TYR A 70 -8.83 5.91 4.66
C TYR A 70 -9.62 6.13 3.36
N SER A 71 -10.33 5.11 2.89
CA SER A 71 -11.24 5.23 1.77
C SER A 71 -12.58 5.71 2.32
N ASN A 72 -12.93 6.98 2.08
CA ASN A 72 -14.27 7.48 2.32
C ASN A 72 -15.23 6.84 1.30
N PHE A 73 -15.61 5.58 1.52
CA PHE A 73 -16.80 5.02 0.91
C PHE A 73 -18.01 5.54 1.72
N THR A 74 -18.49 6.72 1.34
CA THR A 74 -19.93 7.06 1.42
C THR A 74 -20.64 6.49 0.22
#